data_AF-A0A961JQD6-F1
#
_entry.id   AF-A0A961JQD6-F1
#
_cell.length_a   1.000
_cell.length_b   1.000
_cell.length_c   1.000
_cell.angle_alpha   90.00
_cell.angle_beta   90.00
_cell.angle_gamma   90.00
#
_symmetry.space_group_name_H-M   'P 1'
#
loop_
_entity.id
_entity.type
_entity.pdbx_description
1 polymer ?
#
loop_
_entity_poly.entity_id
_entity_poly.type
_entity_poly.pdbx_seq_one_letter_code
_entity_poly.pdbx_strand_id
1 'polypeptide(L)' 'LGGAEYRHVYPNGDRVEYTIVLFRCTLADGPAQKPGPETKALRWFARPEMPPLALPYPAALLF' A
#
# COMPACT_ATOMS: atom_id res chain seq x y z
N LEU A 1 6.36 -4.76 9.23
CA LEU A 1 7.46 -4.20 8.40
C LEU A 1 7.78 -2.80 8.94
N GLY A 2 8.94 -2.23 8.64
CA GLY A 2 9.27 -0.88 9.09
C GLY A 2 10.76 -0.66 9.28
N GLY A 3 11.10 0.48 9.88
CA GLY A 3 12.48 0.90 10.09
C GLY A 3 13.04 1.71 8.91
N ALA A 4 14.37 1.83 8.85
CA ALA A 4 15.06 2.71 7.91
C ALA A 4 14.73 2.45 6.43
N GLU A 5 14.50 1.18 6.05
CA GLU A 5 14.11 0.77 4.69
C GLU A 5 12.73 1.30 4.26
N TYR A 6 11.93 1.74 5.22
CA TYR A 6 10.59 2.31 5.02
C TYR A 6 10.56 3.79 5.38
N ARG A 7 11.70 4.47 5.36
CA ARG A 7 11.76 5.90 5.60
C ARG A 7 11.41 6.66 4.34
N HIS A 8 10.56 7.67 4.46
CA HIS A 8 10.26 8.60 3.37
C HIS A 8 10.74 10.00 3.74
N VAL A 9 11.27 10.71 2.74
CA VAL A 9 11.64 12.12 2.84
C VAL A 9 10.80 12.88 1.85
N TYR A 10 9.94 13.75 2.36
CA TYR A 10 9.10 14.60 1.53
C TYR A 10 9.93 15.69 0.85
N PRO A 11 9.44 16.29 -0.25
CA PRO A 11 10.16 17.36 -0.95
C PRO A 11 10.47 18.59 -0.07
N ASN A 12 9.68 18.83 0.98
CA ASN A 12 9.89 19.90 1.94
C ASN A 12 10.96 19.57 3.01
N GLY A 13 11.57 18.38 2.95
CA GLY A 13 12.59 17.93 3.90
C GLY A 13 12.07 17.14 5.09
N ASP A 14 10.74 17.02 5.26
CA ASP A 14 10.16 16.25 6.37
C ASP A 14 10.49 14.77 6.22
N ARG A 15 10.86 14.13 7.34
CA ARG A 15 11.29 12.73 7.38
C ARG A 15 10.35 11.94 8.26
N VAL A 16 9.79 10.88 7.71
CA VAL A 16 8.91 9.96 8.43
C VAL A 16 9.43 8.53 8.30
N GLU A 17 9.22 7.74 9.35
CA GLU A 17 9.56 6.33 9.36
C GLU A 17 8.33 5.51 9.69
N TYR A 18 7.97 4.58 8.81
CA TYR A 18 6.75 3.81 8.97
C TYR A 18 6.97 2.57 9.84
N THR A 19 6.03 2.32 10.76
CA THR A 19 5.74 0.99 11.29
C THR A 19 4.50 0.48 10.58
N ILE A 20 4.61 -0.68 9.93
CA ILE A 20 3.59 -1.19 9.02
C ILE A 20 3.08 -2.53 9.54
N VAL A 21 1.76 -2.58 9.75
CA VAL A 21 1.01 -3.79 10.09
C VAL A 21 0.13 -4.15 8.90
N LEU A 22 0.37 -5.31 8.30
CA LEU A 22 -0.36 -5.79 7.13
C LEU A 22 -1.43 -6.80 7.58
N PHE A 23 -2.66 -6.61 7.11
CA PHE A 23 -3.78 -7.51 7.38
C PHE A 23 -4.28 -8.14 6.08
N ARG A 24 -4.55 -9.45 6.12
CA ARG A 24 -5.28 -10.13 5.05
C ARG A 24 -6.77 -9.95 5.29
N CYS A 25 -7.43 -9.24 4.38
CA CYS A 25 -8.86 -8.97 4.44
C CYS A 25 -9.62 -9.77 3.38
N THR A 26 -10.86 -10.10 3.68
CA THR A 26 -11.83 -10.62 2.71
C THR A 26 -12.90 -9.56 2.47
N LEU A 27 -13.48 -9.54 1.27
CA LEU A 27 -14.58 -8.64 0.97
C LEU A 27 -15.81 -9.09 1.78
N ALA A 28 -16.46 -8.14 2.45
CA ALA A 28 -17.78 -8.35 3.02
C ALA A 28 -18.83 -8.25 1.91
N ASP A 29 -20.00 -8.84 2.14
CA ASP A 29 -21.12 -8.73 1.22
C ASP A 29 -21.59 -7.27 1.12
N GLY A 30 -21.82 -6.79 -0.11
CA GLY A 30 -22.33 -5.45 -0.39
C GLY A 30 -21.59 -4.72 -1.51
N PRO A 31 -22.10 -3.55 -1.94
CA PRO A 31 -21.47 -2.77 -2.99
C PRO A 31 -20.15 -2.18 -2.53
N ALA A 32 -19.15 -2.17 -3.42
CA ALA A 32 -17.86 -1.52 -3.15
C ALA A 32 -18.08 -0.02 -2.89
N GLN A 33 -17.50 0.49 -1.81
CA GLN A 33 -17.57 1.91 -1.49
C GLN A 33 -16.76 2.72 -2.51
N LYS A 34 -17.27 3.90 -2.86
CA LYS A 34 -16.52 4.83 -3.71
C LYS A 34 -15.23 5.25 -2.98
N PRO A 35 -14.09 5.33 -3.68
CA PRO A 35 -12.85 5.80 -3.07
C PRO A 35 -13.01 7.23 -2.52
N GLY A 36 -12.36 7.50 -1.39
CA GLY A 36 -12.29 8.84 -0.80
C GLY A 36 -11.37 9.78 -1.59
N PRO A 37 -11.27 11.06 -1.18
CA PRO A 37 -10.50 12.10 -1.89
C PRO A 37 -8.99 11.79 -1.99
N GLU A 38 -8.46 10.97 -1.09
CA GLU A 38 -7.04 10.57 -1.09
C GLU A 38 -6.74 9.43 -2.08
N THR A 39 -7.78 8.79 -2.65
CA THR A 39 -7.61 7.67 -3.57
C THR A 39 -8.02 8.07 -4.99
N LYS A 40 -7.04 8.10 -5.89
CA LYS A 40 -7.27 8.47 -7.30
C LYS A 40 -7.99 7.38 -8.11
N ALA A 41 -7.63 6.11 -7.91
CA ALA A 41 -8.19 4.98 -8.64
C ALA A 41 -7.96 3.67 -7.87
N LEU A 42 -8.81 2.68 -8.12
CA LEU A 42 -8.66 1.30 -7.63
C LEU A 42 -8.71 0.32 -8.80
N ARG A 43 -7.86 -0.70 -8.75
CA ARG A 43 -7.78 -1.77 -9.76
C ARG A 43 -7.27 -3.06 -9.12
N TRP A 44 -7.76 -4.19 -9.63
CA TRP A 44 -7.22 -5.52 -9.32
C TRP A 44 -6.07 -5.86 -10.28
N PHE A 45 -5.03 -6.49 -9.75
CA PHE A 45 -3.85 -6.91 -10.50
C PHE A 45 -3.58 -8.39 -10.26
N ALA A 46 -3.30 -9.14 -11.32
CA ALA A 46 -2.65 -10.43 -11.16
C ALA A 46 -1.19 -10.22 -10.72
N ARG A 47 -0.60 -11.22 -10.08
CA ARG A 47 0.81 -11.19 -9.63
C ARG A 47 1.83 -10.69 -10.67
N PRO A 48 1.79 -11.14 -11.95
CA PRO A 48 2.73 -10.64 -12.96
C PRO A 48 2.46 -9.20 -13.42
N GLU A 49 1.28 -8.65 -13.15
CA GLU A 49 0.88 -7.29 -13.53
C GLU A 49 1.02 -6.29 -12.38
N MET A 50 1.51 -6.73 -11.21
CA MET A 50 1.62 -5.89 -10.02
C MET A 50 2.64 -4.76 -10.28
N PRO A 51 2.23 -3.48 -10.19
CA PRO A 51 3.16 -2.37 -10.36
C PRO A 51 4.17 -2.30 -9.21
N PRO A 52 5.33 -1.65 -9.41
CA PRO A 52 6.25 -1.37 -8.32
C PRO A 52 5.55 -0.52 -7.24
N LEU A 53 5.79 -0.86 -5.98
CA LEU A 53 5.28 -0.12 -4.84
C LEU A 53 6.31 0.90 -4.36
N ALA A 54 5.83 2.04 -3.85
CA ALA A 54 6.69 3.08 -3.31
C ALA A 54 7.47 2.63 -2.06
N LEU A 55 6.93 1.66 -1.31
CA LEU A 55 7.59 1.04 -0.17
C LEU A 55 7.97 -0.41 -0.51
N PRO A 56 9.09 -0.93 0.04
CA PRO A 56 9.62 -2.24 -0.31
C PRO A 56 8.85 -3.38 0.37
N TYR A 57 7.60 -3.59 0.01
CA TYR A 57 6.83 -4.75 0.47
C TYR A 57 7.33 -6.02 -0.21
N PRO A 58 7.65 -7.09 0.54
CA PRO A 58 7.90 -8.40 -0.07
C PRO A 58 6.67 -8.89 -0.85
N ALA A 59 6.83 -9.19 -2.14
CA ALA A 59 5.72 -9.61 -2.99
C ALA A 59 5.01 -10.89 -2.48
N ALA A 60 5.75 -11.76 -1.77
CA ALA A 60 5.20 -12.97 -1.15
C ALA A 60 4.22 -12.70 0.00
N LEU A 61 4.11 -11.46 0.51
CA LEU A 61 3.11 -11.09 1.50
C LEU A 61 1.80 -10.57 0.88
N LEU A 62 1.80 -10.30 -0.44
CA LEU A 62 0.67 -9.67 -1.15
C LEU A 62 -0.15 -10.67 -1.98
N PHE A 63 0.36 -11.89 -2.18
CA PHE A 63 -0.23 -12.97 -2.97
C PHE A 63 0.01 -14.29 -2.26
#